data_AF-A0A7I9XV06-F1
#
_entry.id   AF-A0A7I9XV06-F1
#
_cell.length_a   1.000
_cell.length_b   1.000
_cell.length_c   1.000
_cell.angle_alpha   90.00
_cell.angle_beta   90.00
_cell.angle_gamma   90.00
#
_symmetry.space_group_name_H-M   'P 1'
#
loop_
_entity.id
_entity.type
_entity.pdbx_description
1 polymer ?
#
loop_
_entity_poly.entity_id
_entity_poly.type
_entity_poly.pdbx_seq_one_letter_code
_entity_poly.pdbx_strand_id
1 'polypeptide(L)' 'MDAELLSSARHVRAGSTDAALIDEALAVLLARHRSAEFDAGYATDDEHPAEEPDEWGDLASWPRAAGAT' A
#
# COMPACT_ATOMS: atom_id res chain seq x y z
N MET A 1 -8.66 -14.37 21.99
CA MET A 1 -8.53 -12.90 22.13
C MET A 1 -7.27 -12.65 22.92
N ASP A 2 -6.34 -11.85 22.41
CA ASP A 2 -5.11 -11.53 23.12
C ASP A 2 -5.39 -10.43 24.15
N ALA A 3 -5.37 -10.80 25.43
CA ALA A 3 -5.70 -9.91 26.52
C ALA A 3 -4.60 -8.89 26.81
N GLU A 4 -3.33 -9.23 26.54
CA GLU A 4 -2.19 -8.32 26.74
C GLU A 4 -2.17 -7.24 25.65
N LEU A 5 -2.47 -7.63 24.41
CA LEU A 5 -2.62 -6.69 23.30
C LEU A 5 -3.74 -5.68 23.58
N LEU A 6 -4.91 -6.14 24.03
CA LEU A 6 -6.03 -5.26 24.33
C LEU A 6 -5.73 -4.35 25.54
N SER A 7 -5.07 -4.88 26.57
CA SER A 7 -4.62 -4.09 27.72
C SER A 7 -3.66 -2.97 27.31
N SER A 8 -2.70 -3.29 26.44
CA SER A 8 -1.74 -2.33 25.90
C SER A 8 -2.44 -1.26 25.05
N ALA A 9 -3.40 -1.65 24.22
CA ALA A 9 -4.19 -0.72 23.40
C ALA A 9 -5.00 0.25 24.27
N ARG A 10 -5.65 -0.23 25.34
CA ARG A 10 -6.35 0.62 26.31
C ARG A 10 -5.42 1.61 27.01
N HIS A 11 -4.20 1.19 27.33
CA HIS A 11 -3.22 2.06 27.97
C HIS A 11 -2.79 3.22 27.05
N VAL A 12 -2.60 2.94 25.76
CA VAL A 12 -2.21 3.93 24.75
C VAL A 12 -3.37 4.85 24.37
N ARG A 13 -4.59 4.32 24.28
CA ARG A 13 -5.83 5.07 23.97
C ARG A 13 -6.74 5.18 25.19
N ALA A 14 -6.25 5.92 26.19
CA ALA A 14 -7.05 6.22 27.37
C ALA A 14 -8.34 6.97 26.99
N GLY A 15 -9.49 6.46 27.45
CA GLY A 15 -10.81 7.05 27.19
C GLY A 15 -11.56 6.47 25.98
N SER A 16 -10.95 5.59 25.19
CA SER A 16 -11.65 4.85 24.13
C SER A 16 -12.29 3.57 24.67
N THR A 17 -13.45 3.19 24.10
CA THR A 17 -14.06 1.89 24.39
C THR A 17 -13.35 0.78 23.61
N ASP A 18 -13.45 -0.47 24.08
CA ASP A 18 -12.90 -1.62 23.34
C ASP A 18 -13.48 -1.73 21.93
N ALA A 19 -14.77 -1.42 21.76
CA ALA A 19 -15.41 -1.40 20.46
C ALA A 19 -14.72 -0.40 19.51
N ALA A 20 -14.43 0.81 19.99
CA ALA A 20 -13.72 1.81 19.19
C ALA A 20 -12.30 1.37 18.82
N LEU A 21 -11.58 0.68 19.72
CA LEU A 21 -10.25 0.14 19.42
C LEU A 21 -10.30 -0.97 18.36
N ILE A 22 -11.32 -1.81 18.42
CA ILE A 22 -11.53 -2.90 17.46
C ILE A 22 -11.94 -2.33 16.10
N ASP A 23 -12.83 -1.34 16.06
CA ASP A 23 -13.27 -0.68 14.83
C ASP A 23 -12.09 0.03 14.13
N GLU A 24 -11.24 0.71 14.89
CA GLU A 24 -10.03 1.35 14.36
C GLU A 24 -9.05 0.32 13.78
N ALA A 25 -8.77 -0.76 14.52
CA ALA A 25 -7.88 -1.82 14.06
C ALA A 25 -8.42 -2.50 12.78
N LEU A 26 -9.73 -2.72 12.71
CA LEU A 26 -10.39 -3.31 11.55
C LEU A 26 -10.33 -2.38 10.33
N ALA A 27 -10.56 -1.07 10.53
CA ALA A 27 -10.45 -0.08 9.46
C ALA A 27 -9.04 -0.05 8.85
N VAL A 28 -8.00 -0.07 9.70
CA VAL A 28 -6.59 -0.12 9.26
C VAL A 28 -6.30 -1.43 8.52
N LEU A 29 -6.77 -2.57 9.03
CA LEU A 29 -6.58 -3.86 8.37
C LEU A 29 -7.21 -3.89 6.97
N LEU A 30 -8.45 -3.40 6.84
CA LEU A 30 -9.15 -3.35 5.56
C LEU A 30 -8.47 -2.40 4.57
N ALA A 31 -7.99 -1.24 5.04
CA ALA A 31 -7.24 -0.31 4.19
C ALA A 31 -5.96 -0.95 3.65
N ARG A 32 -5.20 -1.64 4.51
CA ARG A 32 -3.98 -2.35 4.11
C ARG A 32 -4.27 -3.50 3.15
N HIS A 33 -5.31 -4.29 3.42
CA HIS A 33 -5.69 -5.38 2.53
C HIS A 33 -6.07 -4.86 1.15
N ARG A 34 -6.87 -3.79 1.08
CA ARG A 34 -7.23 -3.16 -0.19
C ARG A 34 -6.00 -2.64 -0.95
N SER A 35 -5.04 -2.01 -0.27
CA SER A 35 -3.77 -1.60 -0.88
C SER A 35 -3.01 -2.79 -1.47
N ALA A 36 -2.91 -3.88 -0.71
CA ALA A 36 -2.19 -5.07 -1.16
C ALA A 36 -2.85 -5.75 -2.36
N GLU A 37 -4.19 -5.75 -2.45
CA GLU A 37 -4.92 -6.24 -3.63
C GLU A 37 -4.62 -5.38 -4.87
N PHE A 38 -4.52 -4.06 -4.71
CA PHE A 38 -4.14 -3.17 -5.81
C PHE A 38 -2.68 -3.39 -6.23
N ASP A 39 -1.75 -3.47 -5.28
CA ASP A 39 -0.34 -3.71 -5.57
C ASP A 39 -0.14 -5.07 -6.27
N ALA A 40 -0.86 -6.12 -5.85
CA ALA A 40 -0.82 -7.44 -6.47
C ALA A 40 -1.38 -7.44 -7.90
N GLY A 41 -2.37 -6.59 -8.19
CA GLY A 41 -2.91 -6.43 -9.55
C GLY A 41 -1.88 -5.87 -10.54
N TYR A 42 -1.01 -4.97 -10.09
CA TYR A 42 0.06 -4.38 -10.91
C TYR A 42 1.38 -5.17 -10.87
N ALA A 43 1.56 -6.08 -9.91
CA ALA A 43 2.76 -6.92 -9.83
C ALA A 43 2.89 -7.92 -11.00
N THR A 44 1.85 -8.06 -11.83
CA THR A 44 1.87 -8.95 -13.00
C THR A 44 2.66 -8.36 -14.19
N ASP A 45 2.77 -7.03 -14.28
CA ASP A 45 3.47 -6.36 -15.40
C ASP A 45 4.98 -6.18 -15.14
N ASP A 46 5.64 -7.27 -14.73
CA ASP A 46 7.12 -7.37 -14.75
C ASP A 46 7.62 -8.01 -16.07
N GLU A 47 6.69 -8.33 -16.98
CA GLU A 47 6.95 -9.06 -18.23
C GLU A 47 7.46 -8.15 -19.37
N HIS A 48 7.32 -6.82 -19.24
CA HIS A 48 7.76 -5.86 -20.24
C HIS A 48 8.85 -4.93 -19.67
N PRO A 49 10.13 -5.25 -19.88
CA PRO A 49 11.23 -4.39 -19.44
C PRO A 49 11.11 -3.01 -20.11
N ALA A 50 11.46 -1.95 -19.39
CA ALA A 50 11.31 -0.57 -19.86
C ALA A 50 12.15 -0.23 -21.12
N GLU A 51 13.11 -1.10 -21.47
CA GLU A 51 13.91 -1.04 -22.68
C GLU A 51 13.28 -1.74 -23.90
N GLU A 52 12.14 -2.45 -23.74
CA GLU A 52 11.41 -3.05 -24.85
C GLU A 52 10.71 -1.93 -25.65
N PRO A 53 11.03 -1.75 -26.94
CA PRO A 53 10.37 -0.75 -27.77
C PRO A 53 8.94 -1.22 -28.09
N ASP A 54 7.95 -0.54 -27.51
CA ASP A 54 6.54 -0.77 -27.79
C ASP A 54 6.02 0.15 -28.92
N GLU A 55 4.69 0.20 -29.09
CA GLU A 55 4.04 1.08 -30.07
C GLU A 55 4.24 2.59 -29.81
N TRP A 56 4.77 2.94 -28.64
CA TRP A 56 5.09 4.30 -28.20
C TRP A 56 6.60 4.56 -28.06
N GLY A 57 7.45 3.54 -28.25
CA GLY A 57 8.92 3.62 -28.31
C GLY A 57 9.63 3.32 -26.98
N ASP A 58 10.96 3.48 -26.94
CA ASP A 58 11.77 3.21 -25.73
C ASP A 58 11.47 4.22 -24.61
N LEU A 59 10.78 3.77 -23.56
CA LEU A 59 10.43 4.59 -22.40
C LEU A 59 11.66 5.07 -21.62
N ALA A 60 12.78 4.35 -21.68
CA ALA A 60 14.05 4.77 -21.04
C ALA A 60 14.68 6.00 -21.70
N SER A 61 14.19 6.40 -22.89
CA SER A 61 14.64 7.61 -23.59
C SER A 61 13.94 8.90 -23.12
N TRP A 62 12.78 8.80 -22.47
CA TRP A 62 11.95 9.95 -22.09
C TRP A 62 12.57 10.84 -21.00
N PRO A 63 13.25 10.32 -19.96
CA PRO A 63 13.91 11.16 -18.96
C PRO A 63 15.05 12.02 -19.56
N ARG A 64 15.74 11.49 -20.59
CA ARG A 64 16.75 12.24 -21.34
C ARG A 64 16.14 13.33 -22.21
N ALA A 65 14.97 13.08 -22.79
CA ALA A 65 14.25 14.07 -23.59
C ALA A 65 13.61 15.19 -22.73
N ALA A 66 13.11 14.86 -21.54
CA ALA A 66 12.48 15.83 -20.63
C ALA A 66 13.49 16.72 -19.86
N GLY A 67 14.74 16.29 -19.75
CA GLY A 67 15.83 17.04 -19.09
C GLY A 67 16.76 17.80 -20.02
N ALA A 68 16.60 17.68 -21.34
CA ALA A 68 17.36 18.46 -22.31
C ALA A 68 16.72 19.85 -22.46
N THR A 69 17.36 20.86 -21.85
CA THR A 69 17.05 22.29 -22.04
C THR A 69 18.19 22.96 -22.79
#